data_AF-A0A975CUL5-F1
#
_entry.id   AF-A0A975CUL5-F1
#
_cell.length_a   1.000
_cell.length_b   1.000
_cell.length_c   1.000
_cell.angle_alpha   90.00
_cell.angle_beta   90.00
_cell.angle_gamma   90.00
#
_symmetry.space_group_name_H-M   'P 1'
#
loop_
_entity.id
_entity.type
_entity.pdbx_description
1 polymer ?
#
loop_
_entity_poly.entity_id
_entity_poly.type
_entity_poly.pdbx_seq_one_letter_code
_entity_poly.pdbx_strand_id
1 'polypeptide(L)'
;MQQGILTKKGTSLWRGTTIRAIIENPIYKGIRRFGDERSEPFEELRIVDDVTFEKCIQLVKGRACTPAHAPDGVVHTDSRSLLSGLLYCADCGTRLYFSHNTTTKKLADGTKRKYERDMYRCYRKLSSRKTCRGPSAYNAERLNDAVDTEIRKHLARLGSISEEDLLKAACSQNADLYEVAYRQAEEEFQKASRQVAALEEETVKALTGESQLDLSVVNGMLLKHRAKLEECQRAMEEAKAKKEAEAENNKAAQAQVKEMLTWVERYDKASGSQAYDHRCAGRQNRDRRELRSPHSIQGFCGAVHPADCLIGQERCGAGCSFFCGHNPSDIHIHQSK
;
A
#
# COMPACT_ATOMS: atom_id res chain seq x y z
N MET A 1 -12.75 24.79 -20.08
CA MET A 1 -12.15 25.10 -21.40
C MET A 1 -11.68 26.56 -21.42
N GLN A 2 -10.60 26.88 -20.70
CA GLN A 2 -10.19 28.28 -20.43
C GLN A 2 -8.83 28.68 -21.02
N GLN A 3 -8.10 27.81 -21.73
CA GLN A 3 -6.70 28.09 -22.11
C GLN A 3 -6.41 28.18 -23.62
N GLY A 4 -7.42 28.17 -24.51
CA GLY A 4 -7.19 28.39 -25.95
C GLY A 4 -6.29 27.36 -26.66
N ILE A 5 -6.04 26.20 -26.05
CA ILE A 5 -5.15 25.15 -26.60
C ILE A 5 -5.81 24.46 -27.78
N LEU A 6 -5.22 24.62 -28.97
CA LEU A 6 -5.72 24.04 -30.21
C LEU A 6 -5.04 22.71 -30.53
N THR A 7 -5.76 21.82 -31.20
CA THR A 7 -5.18 20.62 -31.82
C THR A 7 -4.27 21.01 -32.99
N LYS A 8 -3.46 20.05 -33.48
CA LYS A 8 -2.67 20.23 -34.70
C LYS A 8 -3.50 20.70 -35.92
N LYS A 9 -4.81 20.42 -35.94
CA LYS A 9 -5.74 20.85 -37.00
C LYS A 9 -6.42 22.20 -36.72
N GLY A 10 -6.00 22.92 -35.69
CA GLY A 10 -6.58 24.22 -35.32
C GLY A 10 -7.94 24.15 -34.62
N THR A 11 -8.42 22.97 -34.22
CA THR A 11 -9.70 22.84 -33.50
C THR A 11 -9.48 22.88 -31.99
N SER A 12 -10.44 23.42 -31.24
CA SER A 12 -10.38 23.46 -29.77
C SER A 12 -10.83 22.16 -29.10
N LEU A 13 -11.51 21.27 -29.83
CA LEU A 13 -12.02 20.01 -29.30
C LEU A 13 -10.95 18.91 -29.33
N TRP A 14 -10.45 18.56 -28.14
CA TRP A 14 -9.60 17.40 -27.93
C TRP A 14 -10.45 16.14 -27.65
N ARG A 15 -10.25 15.07 -28.42
CA ARG A 15 -10.90 13.78 -28.16
C ARG A 15 -10.15 13.03 -27.06
N GLY A 16 -10.87 12.42 -26.12
CA GLY A 16 -10.28 11.70 -24.99
C GLY A 16 -9.36 10.54 -25.40
N THR A 17 -9.67 9.86 -26.51
CA THR A 17 -8.80 8.80 -27.08
C THR A 17 -7.46 9.36 -27.57
N THR A 18 -7.46 10.56 -28.16
CA THR A 18 -6.24 11.25 -28.60
C THR A 18 -5.39 11.67 -27.40
N ILE A 19 -6.01 12.22 -26.35
CA ILE A 19 -5.31 12.59 -25.12
C ILE A 19 -4.66 11.36 -24.47
N ARG A 20 -5.39 10.24 -24.40
CA ARG A 20 -4.85 8.98 -23.86
C ARG A 20 -3.65 8.48 -24.67
N ALA A 21 -3.76 8.47 -25.99
CA ALA A 21 -2.66 8.08 -26.88
C ALA A 21 -1.42 8.97 -26.72
N ILE A 22 -1.61 10.25 -26.40
CA ILE A 22 -0.51 11.18 -26.07
C ILE A 22 0.13 10.78 -24.74
N ILE A 23 -0.65 10.63 -23.67
CA ILE A 23 -0.13 10.27 -22.34
C ILE A 23 0.64 8.93 -22.38
N GLU A 24 0.15 7.97 -23.17
CA GLU A 24 0.73 6.63 -23.27
C GLU A 24 1.95 6.52 -24.19
N ASN A 25 2.34 7.59 -24.89
CA ASN A 25 3.38 7.52 -25.91
C ASN A 25 4.80 7.60 -25.30
N PRO A 26 5.63 6.55 -25.44
CA PRO A 26 7.01 6.55 -24.92
C PRO A 26 7.93 7.62 -25.52
N ILE A 27 7.54 8.25 -26.63
CA ILE A 27 8.35 9.32 -27.25
C ILE A 27 8.57 10.49 -26.30
N TYR A 28 7.65 10.74 -25.36
CA TYR A 28 7.77 11.83 -24.39
C TYR A 28 8.88 11.60 -23.36
N LYS A 29 9.36 10.36 -23.20
CA LYS A 29 10.56 10.02 -22.43
C LYS A 29 11.77 9.70 -23.32
N GLY A 30 11.76 10.16 -24.56
CA GLY A 30 12.87 9.97 -25.50
C GLY A 30 12.96 8.57 -26.13
N ILE A 31 11.98 7.68 -25.92
CA ILE A 31 12.01 6.32 -26.49
C ILE A 31 11.17 6.27 -27.76
N ARG A 32 11.79 5.90 -28.88
CA ARG A 32 11.07 5.62 -30.12
C ARG A 32 10.59 4.18 -30.13
N ARG A 33 9.38 3.96 -30.65
CA ARG A 33 8.74 2.64 -30.76
C ARG A 33 8.46 2.34 -32.22
N PHE A 34 8.81 1.13 -32.67
CA PHE A 34 8.39 0.56 -33.95
C PHE A 34 7.86 -0.86 -33.71
N GLY A 35 6.54 -1.04 -33.77
CA GLY A 35 5.93 -2.31 -33.36
C GLY A 35 6.20 -2.61 -31.88
N ASP A 36 6.88 -3.71 -31.59
CA ASP A 36 7.28 -4.09 -30.22
C ASP A 36 8.73 -3.68 -29.88
N GLU A 37 9.50 -3.25 -30.88
CA GLU A 37 10.88 -2.78 -30.71
C GLU A 37 10.91 -1.37 -30.11
N ARG A 38 11.91 -1.14 -29.26
CA ARG A 38 12.15 0.12 -28.55
C ARG A 38 13.60 0.53 -28.72
N SER A 39 13.82 1.81 -29.00
CA SER A 39 15.18 2.37 -29.02
C SER A 39 15.72 2.56 -27.61
N GLU A 40 17.04 2.76 -27.52
CA GLU A 40 17.63 3.43 -26.36
C GLU A 40 17.03 4.83 -26.17
N PRO A 41 16.97 5.35 -24.93
CA PRO A 41 16.43 6.68 -24.66
C PRO A 41 17.32 7.79 -25.26
N PHE A 42 16.70 8.66 -26.06
CA PHE A 42 17.34 9.88 -26.55
C PHE A 42 17.08 11.03 -25.58
N GLU A 43 18.09 11.42 -24.79
CA GLU A 43 17.93 12.44 -23.75
C GLU A 43 17.58 13.82 -24.33
N GLU A 44 18.09 14.16 -25.53
CA GLU A 44 17.76 15.41 -26.24
C GLU A 44 16.29 15.53 -26.63
N LEU A 45 15.57 14.40 -26.75
CA LEU A 45 14.16 14.34 -27.13
C LEU A 45 13.23 14.15 -25.92
N ARG A 46 13.81 14.10 -24.72
CA ARG A 46 13.05 13.86 -23.48
C ARG A 46 12.29 15.12 -23.09
N ILE A 47 10.96 14.99 -23.04
CA ILE A 47 10.04 16.08 -22.65
C ILE A 47 9.58 15.89 -21.19
N VAL A 48 9.45 14.63 -20.76
CA VAL A 48 8.98 14.23 -19.43
C VAL A 48 9.97 13.24 -18.82
N ASP A 49 10.21 13.33 -17.51
CA ASP A 49 11.04 12.36 -16.80
C ASP A 49 10.33 11.00 -16.64
N ASP A 50 11.11 9.92 -16.55
CA ASP A 50 10.58 8.55 -16.42
C ASP A 50 9.65 8.38 -15.23
N VAL A 51 9.97 9.02 -14.10
CA VAL A 51 9.19 8.89 -12.86
C VAL A 51 7.81 9.52 -13.06
N THR A 52 7.74 10.73 -13.61
CA THR A 52 6.49 11.42 -13.90
C THR A 52 5.70 10.71 -14.99
N PHE A 53 6.37 10.24 -16.06
CA PHE A 53 5.72 9.50 -17.13
C PHE A 53 5.05 8.24 -16.59
N GLU A 54 5.79 7.40 -15.85
CA GLU A 54 5.24 6.16 -15.28
C GLU A 54 4.09 6.44 -14.31
N LYS A 55 4.21 7.47 -13.45
CA LYS A 55 3.11 7.91 -12.58
C LYS A 55 1.86 8.30 -13.38
N CYS A 56 2.01 8.98 -14.52
CA CYS A 56 0.88 9.36 -15.38
C CYS A 56 0.21 8.13 -16.00
N ILE A 57 1.00 7.17 -16.49
CA ILE A 57 0.51 5.89 -17.00
C ILE A 57 -0.27 5.14 -15.92
N GLN A 58 0.29 5.03 -14.73
CA GLN A 58 -0.36 4.38 -13.58
C GLN A 58 -1.69 5.05 -13.23
N LEU A 59 -1.76 6.39 -13.22
CA LEU A 59 -3.02 7.11 -12.97
C LEU A 59 -4.06 6.87 -14.07
N VAL A 60 -3.66 6.85 -15.34
CA VAL A 60 -4.58 6.59 -16.45
C VAL A 60 -5.10 5.15 -16.41
N LYS A 61 -4.22 4.17 -16.15
CA LYS A 61 -4.58 2.76 -15.96
C LYS A 61 -5.47 2.57 -14.73
N GLY A 62 -5.14 3.23 -13.62
CA GLY A 62 -5.93 3.22 -12.38
C GLY A 62 -7.33 3.77 -12.60
N ARG A 63 -7.52 4.73 -13.51
CA ARG A 63 -8.86 5.22 -13.91
C ARG A 63 -9.61 4.30 -14.88
N ALA A 64 -8.95 3.33 -15.50
CA ALA A 64 -9.62 2.39 -16.39
C ALA A 64 -10.53 1.47 -15.57
N CYS A 65 -11.82 1.50 -15.87
CA CYS A 65 -12.81 0.66 -15.21
C CYS A 65 -12.68 -0.78 -15.70
N THR A 66 -11.85 -1.59 -15.05
CA THR A 66 -11.94 -3.05 -15.20
C THR A 66 -13.00 -3.57 -14.24
N PRO A 67 -13.91 -4.48 -14.65
CA PRO A 67 -14.95 -5.02 -13.77
C PRO A 67 -14.41 -5.78 -12.55
N ALA A 68 -13.16 -6.26 -12.64
CA ALA A 68 -12.57 -7.15 -11.65
C ALA A 68 -11.86 -6.40 -10.52
N HIS A 69 -11.44 -5.15 -10.71
CA HIS A 69 -10.66 -4.40 -9.71
C HIS A 69 -11.25 -3.00 -9.54
N ALA A 70 -11.43 -2.58 -8.29
CA ALA A 70 -11.75 -1.19 -8.02
C ALA A 70 -10.62 -0.32 -8.60
N PRO A 71 -10.92 0.73 -9.39
CA PRO A 71 -9.88 1.64 -9.88
C PRO A 71 -9.07 2.18 -8.70
N ASP A 72 -7.76 1.99 -8.76
CA ASP A 72 -6.83 2.57 -7.81
C ASP A 72 -6.73 4.08 -8.09
N GLY A 73 -7.16 4.89 -7.11
CA GLY A 73 -6.97 6.34 -7.13
C GLY A 73 -8.19 7.18 -7.51
N VAL A 74 -7.94 8.50 -7.60
CA VAL A 74 -8.97 9.54 -7.73
C VAL A 74 -9.50 9.61 -9.17
N VAL A 75 -10.80 9.32 -9.33
CA VAL A 75 -11.50 9.35 -10.62
C VAL A 75 -11.75 10.79 -11.10
N HIS A 76 -12.01 11.72 -10.18
CA HIS A 76 -12.23 13.15 -10.48
C HIS A 76 -11.59 14.05 -9.42
N THR A 77 -10.72 14.97 -9.85
CA THR A 77 -10.05 15.94 -8.97
C THR A 77 -10.79 17.27 -8.87
N ASP A 78 -11.72 17.54 -9.79
CA ASP A 78 -12.25 18.89 -10.06
C ASP A 78 -13.78 18.94 -9.86
N SER A 79 -14.28 18.27 -8.81
CA SER A 79 -15.72 18.10 -8.65
C SER A 79 -16.18 18.33 -7.23
N ARG A 80 -17.43 18.82 -7.09
CA ARG A 80 -18.24 18.87 -5.85
C ARG A 80 -18.48 17.49 -5.21
N SER A 81 -17.74 16.46 -5.63
CA SER A 81 -18.01 15.06 -5.39
C SER A 81 -16.88 14.38 -4.62
N LEU A 82 -16.78 14.72 -3.33
CA LEU A 82 -15.75 14.24 -2.41
C LEU A 82 -15.61 12.71 -2.39
N LEU A 83 -16.75 12.00 -2.44
CA LEU A 83 -16.86 10.56 -2.24
C LEU A 83 -17.23 9.78 -3.51
N SER A 84 -17.18 10.43 -4.67
CA SER A 84 -17.38 9.75 -5.95
C SER A 84 -16.34 8.66 -6.14
N GLY A 85 -16.79 7.45 -6.47
CA GLY A 85 -15.90 6.31 -6.64
C GLY A 85 -15.62 5.52 -5.36
N LEU A 86 -15.91 6.09 -4.19
CA LEU A 86 -15.69 5.45 -2.88
C LEU A 86 -16.96 4.82 -2.32
N LEU A 87 -18.12 5.39 -2.63
CA LEU A 87 -19.40 4.91 -2.09
C LEU A 87 -19.97 3.76 -2.92
N TYR A 88 -20.49 2.76 -2.21
CA TYR A 88 -21.21 1.62 -2.79
C TYR A 88 -22.64 1.56 -2.24
N CYS A 89 -23.56 1.07 -3.06
CA CYS A 89 -24.92 0.83 -2.62
C CYS A 89 -24.96 -0.44 -1.76
N ALA A 90 -25.41 -0.32 -0.52
CA ALA A 90 -25.52 -1.45 0.41
C ALA A 90 -26.40 -2.61 -0.12
N ASP A 91 -27.42 -2.30 -0.93
CA ASP A 91 -28.34 -3.32 -1.45
C ASP A 91 -27.83 -4.07 -2.67
N CYS A 92 -27.15 -3.41 -3.61
CA CYS A 92 -26.76 -4.04 -4.88
C CYS A 92 -25.25 -4.09 -5.12
N GLY A 93 -24.44 -3.62 -4.16
CA GLY A 93 -22.98 -3.58 -4.24
C GLY A 93 -22.43 -2.67 -5.35
N THR A 94 -23.29 -2.02 -6.14
CA THR A 94 -22.87 -1.17 -7.25
C THR A 94 -22.43 0.18 -6.73
N ARG A 95 -21.37 0.72 -7.32
CA ARG A 95 -20.83 2.03 -7.00
C ARG A 95 -21.86 3.15 -7.22
N LEU A 96 -21.90 4.09 -6.28
CA LEU A 96 -22.67 5.31 -6.41
C LEU A 96 -21.90 6.33 -7.25
N TYR A 97 -22.62 7.08 -8.08
CA TYR A 97 -22.06 8.18 -8.86
C TYR A 97 -22.65 9.50 -8.40
N PHE A 98 -21.87 10.57 -8.47
CA PHE A 98 -22.35 11.91 -8.12
C PHE A 98 -23.21 12.51 -9.23
N SER A 99 -24.26 13.20 -8.82
CA SER A 99 -25.22 13.87 -9.68
C SER A 99 -25.59 15.22 -9.08
N HIS A 100 -25.31 16.28 -9.83
CA HIS A 100 -25.77 17.63 -9.55
C HIS A 100 -27.10 17.87 -10.28
N ASN A 101 -28.14 18.27 -9.56
CA ASN A 101 -29.43 18.62 -10.14
C ASN A 101 -29.77 20.07 -9.83
N THR A 102 -30.13 20.83 -10.86
CA THR A 102 -30.67 22.18 -10.75
C THR A 102 -32.14 22.15 -11.15
N THR A 103 -33.03 22.63 -10.27
CA THR A 103 -34.45 22.84 -10.59
C THR A 103 -34.82 24.29 -10.35
N THR A 104 -35.39 24.96 -11.34
CA THR A 104 -35.89 26.33 -11.20
C THR A 104 -37.41 26.31 -11.04
N LYS A 105 -37.94 26.93 -9.99
CA LYS A 105 -39.38 27.09 -9.78
C LYS A 105 -39.78 28.56 -9.82
N LYS A 106 -40.92 28.86 -10.44
CA LYS A 106 -41.57 30.17 -10.31
C LYS A 106 -42.31 30.21 -8.98
N LEU A 107 -42.10 31.28 -8.21
CA LEU A 107 -42.80 31.57 -6.97
C LEU A 107 -44.12 32.29 -7.28
N ALA A 108 -44.99 32.39 -6.27
CA ALA A 108 -46.28 33.05 -6.38
C ALA A 108 -46.16 34.55 -6.71
N ASP A 109 -45.03 35.18 -6.35
CA ASP A 109 -44.66 36.56 -6.66
C ASP A 109 -44.12 36.75 -8.10
N GLY A 110 -44.10 35.68 -8.92
CA GLY A 110 -43.56 35.70 -10.28
C GLY A 110 -42.04 35.57 -10.37
N THR A 111 -41.31 35.59 -9.25
CA THR A 111 -39.85 35.44 -9.23
C THR A 111 -39.45 33.99 -9.49
N LYS A 112 -38.24 33.77 -10.03
CA LYS A 112 -37.70 32.42 -10.26
C LYS A 112 -36.67 32.08 -9.19
N ARG A 113 -36.91 31.02 -8.42
CA ARG A 113 -35.93 30.49 -7.45
C ARG A 113 -35.28 29.23 -8.00
N LYS A 114 -33.94 29.22 -7.99
CA LYS A 114 -33.10 28.08 -8.36
C LYS A 114 -32.84 27.21 -7.12
N TYR A 115 -33.05 25.91 -7.24
CA TYR A 115 -32.72 24.92 -6.22
C TYR A 115 -31.63 24.01 -6.79
N GLU A 116 -30.48 24.02 -6.15
CA GLU A 116 -29.37 23.11 -6.45
C GLU A 116 -29.35 21.96 -5.45
N ARG A 117 -29.14 20.74 -5.93
CA ARG A 117 -29.07 19.54 -5.10
C ARG A 117 -27.95 18.63 -5.58
N ASP A 118 -27.02 18.39 -4.68
CA ASP A 118 -25.94 17.43 -4.88
C ASP A 118 -26.33 16.09 -4.26
N MET A 119 -26.23 15.03 -5.05
CA MET A 119 -26.65 13.68 -4.65
C MET A 119 -25.70 12.61 -5.17
N TYR A 120 -25.49 11.57 -4.37
CA TYR A 120 -24.93 10.30 -4.85
C TYR A 120 -26.08 9.39 -5.28
N ARG A 121 -25.99 8.78 -6.46
CA ARG A 121 -27.07 7.98 -7.05
C ARG A 121 -26.62 6.56 -7.35
N CYS A 122 -27.53 5.61 -7.13
CA CYS A 122 -27.30 4.21 -7.48
C CYS A 122 -27.66 3.97 -8.95
N TYR A 123 -26.66 3.71 -9.79
CA TYR A 123 -26.87 3.46 -11.22
C TYR A 123 -27.76 2.23 -11.47
N ARG A 124 -27.54 1.13 -10.74
CA ARG A 124 -28.34 -0.10 -10.85
C ARG A 124 -29.81 0.16 -10.57
N LYS A 125 -30.12 0.96 -9.55
CA LYS A 125 -31.50 1.35 -9.20
C LYS A 125 -32.16 2.19 -10.30
N LEU A 126 -31.40 3.05 -10.98
CA LEU A 126 -31.89 3.86 -12.09
C LEU A 126 -32.11 3.04 -13.36
N SER A 127 -31.16 2.17 -13.70
CA SER A 127 -31.18 1.35 -14.92
C SER A 127 -32.13 0.16 -14.80
N SER A 128 -32.22 -0.49 -13.64
CA SER A 128 -33.11 -1.64 -13.40
C SER A 128 -33.71 -1.61 -12.00
N ARG A 129 -34.84 -0.90 -11.87
CA ARG A 129 -35.51 -0.57 -10.59
C ARG A 129 -35.84 -1.78 -9.70
N LYS A 130 -36.08 -2.95 -10.29
CA LYS A 130 -36.46 -4.19 -9.59
C LYS A 130 -35.27 -4.94 -8.98
N THR A 131 -34.04 -4.64 -9.42
CA THR A 131 -32.83 -5.38 -9.04
C THR A 131 -32.06 -4.79 -7.86
N CYS A 132 -32.50 -3.64 -7.35
CA CYS A 132 -31.92 -2.98 -6.19
C CYS A 132 -33.06 -2.47 -5.31
N ARG A 133 -33.08 -2.83 -4.03
CA ARG A 133 -34.11 -2.37 -3.07
C ARG A 133 -33.77 -1.02 -2.43
N GLY A 134 -32.53 -0.55 -2.59
CA GLY A 134 -32.02 0.62 -1.90
C GLY A 134 -32.52 1.95 -2.46
N PRO A 135 -32.30 3.05 -1.71
CA PRO A 135 -32.54 4.40 -2.19
C PRO A 135 -31.84 4.69 -3.54
N SER A 136 -32.55 5.38 -4.43
CA SER A 136 -31.99 5.78 -5.74
C SER A 136 -31.04 6.97 -5.65
N ALA A 137 -31.20 7.81 -4.63
CA ALA A 137 -30.41 9.01 -4.42
C ALA A 137 -30.17 9.23 -2.91
N TYR A 138 -28.95 9.63 -2.58
CA TYR A 138 -28.50 9.98 -1.24
C TYR A 138 -28.02 11.42 -1.28
N ASN A 139 -28.39 12.22 -0.28
CA ASN A 139 -27.97 13.62 -0.19
C ASN A 139 -26.44 13.69 0.01
N ALA A 140 -25.74 14.43 -0.84
CA ALA A 140 -24.28 14.48 -0.83
C ALA A 140 -23.72 15.23 0.39
N GLU A 141 -24.34 16.33 0.78
CA GLU A 141 -23.94 17.14 1.95
C GLU A 141 -23.98 16.29 3.23
N ARG A 142 -25.12 15.64 3.51
CA ARG A 142 -25.27 14.78 4.69
C ARG A 142 -24.28 13.62 4.73
N LEU A 143 -23.98 13.02 3.58
CA LEU A 143 -23.00 11.93 3.50
C LEU A 143 -21.57 12.43 3.65
N ASN A 144 -21.23 13.54 3.00
CA ASN A 144 -19.90 14.15 3.11
C ASN A 144 -19.63 14.55 4.57
N ASP A 145 -20.61 15.18 5.25
CA ASP A 145 -20.47 15.60 6.65
C ASP A 145 -20.33 14.41 7.61
N ALA A 146 -21.10 13.34 7.39
CA ALA A 146 -21.00 12.12 8.19
C ALA A 146 -19.61 11.48 8.05
N VAL A 147 -19.10 11.39 6.82
CA VAL A 147 -17.76 10.85 6.56
C VAL A 147 -16.68 11.77 7.10
N ASP A 148 -16.80 13.09 6.93
CA ASP A 148 -15.85 14.07 7.46
C ASP A 148 -15.77 13.98 8.99
N THR A 149 -16.92 13.90 9.66
CA THR A 149 -17.00 13.74 11.11
C THR A 149 -16.28 12.49 11.58
N GLU A 150 -16.49 11.36 10.91
CA GLU A 150 -15.85 10.10 11.30
C GLU A 150 -14.33 10.12 11.04
N ILE A 151 -13.89 10.69 9.92
CA ILE A 151 -12.48 10.89 9.63
C ILE A 151 -11.83 11.76 10.71
N ARG A 152 -12.47 12.88 11.10
CA ARG A 152 -11.97 13.75 12.17
C ARG A 152 -11.87 13.03 13.50
N LYS A 153 -12.85 12.21 13.87
CA LYS A 153 -12.76 11.38 15.10
C LYS A 153 -11.58 10.41 15.05
N HIS A 154 -11.37 9.76 13.92
CA HIS A 154 -10.23 8.84 13.74
C HIS A 154 -8.89 9.59 13.83
N LEU A 155 -8.76 10.73 13.15
CA LEU A 155 -7.55 11.54 13.18
C LEU A 155 -7.29 12.15 14.58
N ALA A 156 -8.33 12.59 15.28
CA ALA A 156 -8.21 13.09 16.65
C ALA A 156 -7.73 11.99 17.61
N ARG A 157 -8.25 10.76 17.48
CA ARG A 157 -7.74 9.61 18.23
C ARG A 157 -6.28 9.33 17.91
N LEU A 158 -5.89 9.37 16.64
CA LEU A 158 -4.50 9.15 16.24
C LEU A 158 -3.56 10.24 16.79
N GLY A 159 -3.97 11.51 16.73
CA GLY A 159 -3.21 12.63 17.27
C GLY A 159 -3.12 12.65 18.81
N SER A 160 -4.01 11.93 19.51
CA SER A 160 -3.95 11.79 20.97
C SER A 160 -2.94 10.76 21.46
N ILE A 161 -2.46 9.88 20.57
CA ILE A 161 -1.44 8.88 20.88
C ILE A 161 -0.06 9.53 20.65
N SER A 162 0.87 9.31 21.56
CA SER A 162 2.24 9.83 21.38
C SER A 162 2.91 9.18 20.15
N GLU A 163 3.76 9.92 19.45
CA GLU A 163 4.54 9.37 18.35
C GLU A 163 5.38 8.17 18.81
N GLU A 164 5.91 8.23 20.03
CA GLU A 164 6.70 7.17 20.64
C GLU A 164 5.90 5.87 20.82
N ASP A 165 4.66 5.95 21.27
CA ASP A 165 3.82 4.76 21.47
C ASP A 165 3.39 4.14 20.14
N LEU A 166 3.13 4.97 19.12
CA LEU A 166 2.86 4.48 17.77
C LEU A 166 4.08 3.77 17.18
N LEU A 167 5.28 4.33 17.37
CA LEU A 167 6.54 3.72 16.93
C LEU A 167 6.82 2.41 17.66
N LYS A 168 6.60 2.35 18.98
CA LYS A 168 6.74 1.10 19.74
C LYS A 168 5.77 0.00 19.29
N ALA A 169 4.57 0.36 18.86
CA ALA A 169 3.60 -0.58 18.33
C ALA A 169 3.89 -1.02 16.89
N ALA A 170 4.49 -0.13 16.08
CA ALA A 170 4.75 -0.36 14.66
C ALA A 170 6.12 -1.02 14.38
N CYS A 171 7.14 -0.67 15.15
CA CYS A 171 8.48 -1.25 15.03
C CYS A 171 8.56 -2.56 15.81
N SER A 172 9.26 -3.56 15.27
CA SER A 172 9.52 -4.77 16.03
C SER A 172 10.62 -4.53 17.06
N GLN A 173 10.51 -5.19 18.20
CA GLN A 173 11.49 -5.12 19.28
C GLN A 173 12.64 -6.12 19.10
N ASN A 174 12.74 -6.78 17.94
CA ASN A 174 13.73 -7.82 17.68
C ASN A 174 15.09 -7.26 17.25
N ALA A 175 15.23 -5.93 17.13
CA ALA A 175 16.48 -5.29 16.72
C ALA A 175 17.66 -5.70 17.63
N ASP A 176 17.46 -5.66 18.95
CA ASP A 176 18.47 -6.04 19.94
C ASP A 176 18.80 -7.55 19.86
N LEU A 177 17.77 -8.39 19.64
CA LEU A 177 17.95 -9.83 19.49
C LEU A 177 18.80 -10.17 18.27
N TYR A 178 18.51 -9.56 17.11
CA TYR A 178 19.30 -9.78 15.90
C TYR A 178 20.69 -9.15 15.99
N GLU A 179 20.85 -8.05 16.72
CA GLU A 179 22.16 -7.48 16.98
C GLU A 179 23.04 -8.41 17.83
N VAL A 180 22.49 -8.97 18.91
CA VAL A 180 23.21 -9.96 19.73
C VAL A 180 23.53 -11.21 18.93
N ALA A 181 22.57 -11.74 18.14
CA ALA A 181 22.79 -12.91 17.29
C ALA A 181 23.89 -12.68 16.24
N TYR A 182 23.93 -11.49 15.62
CA TYR A 182 24.99 -11.12 14.68
C TYR A 182 26.36 -11.06 15.37
N ARG A 183 26.46 -10.42 16.54
CA ARG A 183 27.73 -10.33 17.29
C ARG A 183 28.26 -11.72 17.67
N GLN A 184 27.39 -12.62 18.13
CA GLN A 184 27.77 -13.99 18.45
C GLN A 184 28.30 -14.74 17.22
N ALA A 185 27.60 -14.66 16.10
CA ALA A 185 28.03 -15.29 14.85
C ALA A 185 29.36 -14.71 14.31
N GLU A 186 29.56 -13.39 14.45
CA GLU A 186 30.80 -12.72 14.09
C GLU A 186 31.98 -13.17 14.96
N GLU A 187 31.79 -13.31 16.27
CA GLU A 187 32.82 -13.84 17.17
C GLU A 187 33.18 -15.29 16.86
N GLU A 188 32.19 -16.14 16.54
CA GLU A 188 32.41 -17.53 16.15
C GLU A 188 33.18 -17.63 14.82
N PHE A 189 32.83 -16.79 13.85
CA PHE A 189 33.57 -16.67 12.60
C PHE A 189 35.03 -16.24 12.84
N GLN A 190 35.25 -15.22 13.67
CA GLN A 190 36.62 -14.78 14.01
C GLN A 190 37.43 -15.84 14.75
N LYS A 191 36.78 -16.65 15.61
CA LYS A 191 37.44 -17.78 16.29
C LYS A 191 37.80 -18.88 15.29
N ALA A 192 36.88 -19.25 14.39
CA ALA A 192 37.12 -20.24 13.34
C ALA A 192 38.23 -19.79 12.38
N SER A 193 38.25 -18.51 11.99
CA SER A 193 39.26 -17.92 11.12
C SER A 193 40.65 -17.97 11.75
N ARG A 194 40.76 -17.60 13.04
CA ARG A 194 42.02 -17.71 13.80
C ARG A 194 42.52 -19.16 13.90
N GLN A 195 41.63 -20.13 14.08
CA GLN A 195 42.00 -21.55 14.10
C GLN A 195 42.52 -22.05 12.76
N VAL A 196 41.89 -21.65 11.64
CA VAL A 196 42.38 -21.99 10.29
C VAL A 196 43.75 -21.35 10.05
N ALA A 197 43.93 -20.06 10.37
CA ALA A 197 45.21 -19.38 10.18
C ALA A 197 46.36 -20.02 10.99
N ALA A 198 46.09 -20.42 12.24
CA ALA A 198 47.07 -21.13 13.07
C ALA A 198 47.44 -22.51 12.49
N LEU A 199 46.45 -23.26 11.98
CA LEU A 199 46.71 -24.54 11.32
C LEU A 199 47.47 -24.36 10.00
N GLU A 200 47.19 -23.30 9.23
CA GLU A 200 47.90 -22.95 8.01
C GLU A 200 49.39 -22.70 8.29
N GLU A 201 49.71 -21.95 9.35
CA GLU A 201 51.08 -21.73 9.82
C GLU A 201 51.79 -23.04 10.22
N GLU A 202 51.09 -23.93 10.94
CA GLU A 202 51.63 -25.25 11.29
C GLU A 202 51.87 -26.14 10.07
N THR A 203 51.05 -26.05 9.02
CA THR A 203 51.34 -26.73 7.73
C THR A 203 52.64 -26.24 7.11
N VAL A 204 52.92 -24.93 7.16
CA VAL A 204 54.19 -24.38 6.66
C VAL A 204 55.37 -24.93 7.47
N LYS A 205 55.27 -24.99 8.80
CA LYS A 205 56.29 -25.58 9.68
C LYS A 205 56.48 -27.08 9.45
N ALA A 206 55.40 -27.81 9.16
CA ALA A 206 55.47 -29.24 8.83
C ALA A 206 56.19 -29.46 7.49
N LEU A 207 56.01 -28.57 6.51
CA LEU A 207 56.73 -28.62 5.23
C LEU A 207 58.23 -28.28 5.36
N THR A 208 58.60 -27.41 6.30
CA THR A 208 60.01 -27.06 6.58
C THR A 208 60.71 -28.04 7.53
N GLY A 209 59.98 -29.00 8.12
CA GLY A 209 60.51 -29.99 9.05
C GLY A 209 60.66 -29.49 10.49
N GLU A 210 60.08 -28.34 10.81
CA GLU A 210 60.14 -27.71 12.14
C GLU A 210 58.95 -28.09 13.04
N SER A 211 57.89 -28.68 12.47
CA SER A 211 56.72 -29.13 13.23
C SER A 211 56.91 -30.53 13.83
N GLN A 212 56.35 -30.74 15.02
CA GLN A 212 56.26 -32.06 15.68
C GLN A 212 55.05 -32.88 15.20
N LEU A 213 54.17 -32.28 14.39
CA LEU A 213 52.95 -32.91 13.88
C LEU A 213 53.17 -33.43 12.46
N ASP A 214 52.60 -34.60 12.17
CA ASP A 214 52.66 -35.19 10.84
C ASP A 214 51.79 -34.43 9.83
N LEU A 215 52.29 -34.26 8.61
CA LEU A 215 51.64 -33.47 7.56
C LEU A 215 50.25 -34.03 7.19
N SER A 216 50.06 -35.35 7.25
CA SER A 216 48.76 -36.00 7.01
C SER A 216 47.72 -35.53 8.04
N VAL A 217 48.13 -35.45 9.31
CA VAL A 217 47.28 -35.06 10.43
C VAL A 217 46.87 -33.59 10.33
N VAL A 218 47.81 -32.69 10.00
CA VAL A 218 47.52 -31.26 9.83
C VAL A 218 46.55 -31.03 8.67
N ASN A 219 46.76 -31.68 7.52
CA ASN A 219 45.85 -31.57 6.37
C ASN A 219 44.42 -32.06 6.68
N GLY A 220 44.28 -33.16 7.44
CA GLY A 220 42.98 -33.67 7.88
C GLY A 220 42.23 -32.71 8.82
N MET A 221 42.95 -32.02 9.71
CA MET A 221 42.38 -30.98 10.58
C MET A 221 42.01 -29.72 9.80
N LEU A 222 42.88 -29.29 8.89
CA LEU A 222 42.70 -28.11 8.06
C LEU A 222 41.40 -28.18 7.24
N LEU A 223 41.11 -29.34 6.61
CA LEU A 223 39.87 -29.55 5.86
C LEU A 223 38.61 -29.40 6.75
N LYS A 224 38.64 -29.95 7.96
CA LYS A 224 37.52 -29.85 8.92
C LYS A 224 37.32 -28.41 9.41
N HIS A 225 38.41 -27.72 9.72
CA HIS A 225 38.33 -26.33 10.20
C HIS A 225 37.97 -25.35 9.08
N ARG A 226 38.37 -25.60 7.83
CA ARG A 226 37.90 -24.84 6.65
C ARG A 226 36.41 -25.03 6.41
N ALA A 227 35.89 -26.26 6.49
CA ALA A 227 34.45 -26.50 6.39
C ALA A 227 33.68 -25.79 7.53
N LYS A 228 34.22 -25.80 8.75
CA LYS A 228 33.64 -25.06 9.89
C LYS A 228 33.69 -23.54 9.68
N LEU A 229 34.76 -23.01 9.09
CA LEU A 229 34.88 -21.59 8.75
C LEU A 229 33.81 -21.16 7.75
N GLU A 230 33.58 -21.96 6.69
CA GLU A 230 32.52 -21.71 5.71
C GLU A 230 31.13 -21.75 6.36
N GLU A 231 30.88 -22.69 7.28
CA GLU A 231 29.62 -22.76 8.02
C GLU A 231 29.41 -21.54 8.92
N CYS A 232 30.42 -21.13 9.69
CA CYS A 232 30.37 -19.92 10.51
C CYS A 232 30.21 -18.65 9.66
N GLN A 233 30.83 -18.59 8.48
CA GLN A 233 30.67 -17.47 7.56
C GLN A 233 29.22 -17.36 7.07
N ARG A 234 28.63 -18.48 6.64
CA ARG A 234 27.22 -18.50 6.21
C ARG A 234 26.27 -18.11 7.35
N ALA A 235 26.52 -18.57 8.57
CA ALA A 235 25.73 -18.20 9.74
C ALA A 235 25.83 -16.70 10.06
N MET A 236 27.02 -16.12 9.93
CA MET A 236 27.24 -14.67 10.09
C MET A 236 26.52 -13.86 9.01
N GLU A 237 26.61 -14.27 7.74
CA GLU A 237 25.92 -13.61 6.62
C GLU A 237 24.39 -13.69 6.78
N GLU A 238 23.85 -14.84 7.22
CA GLU A 238 22.43 -15.00 7.50
C GLU A 238 21.96 -14.12 8.66
N ALA A 239 22.71 -14.08 9.77
CA ALA A 239 22.41 -13.22 10.92
C ALA A 239 22.47 -11.73 10.53
N LYS A 240 23.43 -11.34 9.69
CA LYS A 240 23.55 -9.99 9.14
C LYS A 240 22.34 -9.62 8.27
N ALA A 241 21.95 -10.52 7.37
CA ALA A 241 20.78 -10.32 6.50
C ALA A 241 19.48 -10.13 7.31
N LYS A 242 19.29 -10.91 8.39
CA LYS A 242 18.13 -10.76 9.30
C LYS A 242 18.14 -9.41 10.01
N LYS A 243 19.30 -8.97 10.50
CA LYS A 243 19.47 -7.64 11.13
C LYS A 243 19.16 -6.50 10.16
N GLU A 244 19.67 -6.58 8.94
CA GLU A 244 19.45 -5.55 7.91
C GLU A 244 17.99 -5.50 7.45
N ALA A 245 17.36 -6.66 7.26
CA ALA A 245 15.94 -6.75 6.91
C ALA A 245 15.04 -6.16 8.02
N GLU A 246 15.36 -6.43 9.28
CA GLU A 246 14.64 -5.85 10.42
C GLU A 246 14.82 -4.34 10.51
N ALA A 247 16.04 -3.85 10.28
CA ALA A 247 16.32 -2.41 10.25
C ALA A 247 15.53 -1.71 9.13
N GLU A 248 15.43 -2.33 7.95
CA GLU A 248 14.67 -1.77 6.83
C GLU A 248 13.16 -1.80 7.10
N ASN A 249 12.63 -2.89 7.67
CA ASN A 249 11.25 -2.97 8.12
C ASN A 249 10.92 -1.88 9.16
N ASN A 250 11.81 -1.64 10.12
CA ASN A 250 11.63 -0.61 11.13
C ASN A 250 11.69 0.81 10.55
N LYS A 251 12.57 1.08 9.59
CA LYS A 251 12.58 2.36 8.86
C LYS A 251 11.29 2.56 8.07
N ALA A 252 10.80 1.53 7.39
CA ALA A 252 9.54 1.59 6.66
C ALA A 252 8.35 1.85 7.60
N ALA A 253 8.31 1.18 8.76
CA ALA A 253 7.30 1.42 9.79
C ALA A 253 7.37 2.84 10.35
N GLN A 254 8.56 3.36 10.64
CA GLN A 254 8.77 4.74 11.06
C GLN A 254 8.29 5.75 10.01
N ALA A 255 8.60 5.51 8.73
CA ALA A 255 8.14 6.35 7.63
C ALA A 255 6.61 6.36 7.54
N GLN A 256 5.95 5.21 7.70
CA GLN A 256 4.50 5.10 7.72
C GLN A 256 3.85 5.84 8.89
N VAL A 257 4.40 5.71 10.10
CA VAL A 257 3.90 6.43 11.29
C VAL A 257 4.04 7.95 11.10
N LYS A 258 5.21 8.41 10.63
CA LYS A 258 5.41 9.83 10.31
C LYS A 258 4.45 10.32 9.24
N GLU A 259 4.29 9.55 8.16
CA GLU A 259 3.31 9.87 7.12
C GLU A 259 1.91 10.01 7.73
N MET A 260 1.47 9.03 8.53
CA MET A 260 0.18 9.03 9.22
C MET A 260 -0.03 10.27 10.10
N LEU A 261 0.99 10.71 10.84
CA LEU A 261 0.89 11.93 11.66
C LEU A 261 0.78 13.20 10.80
N THR A 262 1.48 13.27 9.67
CA THR A 262 1.31 14.41 8.74
C THR A 262 -0.12 14.52 8.19
N TRP A 263 -0.87 13.42 8.14
CA TRP A 263 -2.26 13.45 7.69
C TRP A 263 -3.20 14.19 8.62
N VAL A 264 -2.96 14.13 9.94
CA VAL A 264 -3.75 14.87 10.92
C VAL A 264 -3.68 16.37 10.61
N GLU A 265 -2.46 16.88 10.42
CA GLU A 265 -2.26 18.30 10.07
C GLU A 265 -2.78 18.66 8.68
N ARG A 266 -2.53 17.80 7.69
CA ARG A 266 -2.92 18.05 6.29
C ARG A 266 -4.43 18.07 6.13
N TYR A 267 -5.14 17.20 6.83
CA TYR A 267 -6.61 17.10 6.73
C TYR A 267 -7.29 18.37 7.22
N ASP A 268 -6.84 18.91 8.37
CA ASP A 268 -7.41 20.13 8.93
C ASP A 268 -7.12 21.36 8.07
N LYS A 269 -5.87 21.52 7.60
CA LYS A 269 -5.48 22.59 6.66
C LYS A 269 -6.25 22.51 5.34
N ALA A 270 -6.56 21.31 4.89
CA ALA A 270 -7.35 21.07 3.68
C ALA A 270 -8.86 21.24 3.87
N SER A 271 -9.36 21.75 5.00
CA SER A 271 -10.81 21.87 5.25
C SER A 271 -11.39 23.30 5.14
N GLY A 272 -10.58 24.30 4.80
CA GLY A 272 -11.05 25.63 4.41
C GLY A 272 -11.44 25.69 2.93
N SER A 273 -12.30 26.62 2.54
CA SER A 273 -12.97 26.81 1.23
C SER A 273 -12.09 26.88 -0.05
N GLN A 274 -10.78 26.60 0.02
CA GLN A 274 -9.88 26.37 -1.11
C GLN A 274 -9.79 24.87 -1.52
N ALA A 275 -10.58 24.02 -0.86
CA ALA A 275 -10.35 22.58 -0.77
C ALA A 275 -11.09 21.67 -1.77
N TYR A 276 -11.43 22.18 -2.96
CA TYR A 276 -11.88 21.28 -4.04
C TYR A 276 -10.70 20.76 -4.87
N ASP A 277 -9.61 21.55 -5.04
CA ASP A 277 -8.44 21.15 -5.84
C ASP A 277 -7.36 20.37 -5.06
N HIS A 278 -7.09 20.71 -3.79
CA HIS A 278 -5.92 20.18 -3.06
C HIS A 278 -6.13 18.88 -2.26
N ARG A 279 -7.38 18.42 -2.06
CA ARG A 279 -7.67 17.15 -1.33
C ARG A 279 -7.28 15.87 -2.09
N CYS A 280 -6.66 16.00 -3.27
CA CYS A 280 -6.27 14.88 -4.11
C CYS A 280 -4.80 14.42 -3.92
N ALA A 281 -3.97 15.22 -3.24
CA ALA A 281 -2.53 14.95 -3.15
C ALA A 281 -2.11 13.86 -2.15
N GLY A 282 -2.98 13.45 -1.23
CA GLY A 282 -2.62 12.46 -0.21
C GLY A 282 -2.83 10.99 -0.61
N ARG A 283 -3.54 10.65 -1.70
CA ARG A 283 -4.13 9.30 -1.84
C ARG A 283 -3.21 8.24 -2.47
N GLN A 284 -1.95 8.15 -2.04
CA GLN A 284 -0.97 7.19 -2.59
C GLN A 284 -0.75 5.93 -1.74
N ASN A 285 -1.19 5.88 -0.48
CA ASN A 285 -1.06 4.69 0.35
C ASN A 285 -2.42 4.12 0.75
N ARG A 286 -2.92 3.15 -0.01
CA ARG A 286 -3.98 2.26 0.48
C ARG A 286 -3.85 0.89 -0.15
N ASP A 287 -2.88 0.12 0.31
CA ASP A 287 -2.96 -1.34 0.24
C ASP A 287 -4.21 -1.80 0.98
N ARG A 288 -4.89 -2.77 0.38
CA ARG A 288 -6.04 -3.48 0.95
C ARG A 288 -5.58 -4.26 2.19
N ARG A 289 -5.56 -3.61 3.36
CA ARG A 289 -5.51 -4.30 4.67
C ARG A 289 -6.93 -4.38 5.23
N GLU A 290 -7.44 -5.59 5.35
CA GLU A 290 -8.67 -5.90 6.07
C GLU A 290 -8.48 -5.52 7.56
N LEU A 291 -8.92 -4.32 7.93
CA LEU A 291 -9.08 -3.93 9.32
C LEU A 291 -10.37 -4.57 9.83
N ARG A 292 -10.23 -5.66 10.59
CA ARG A 292 -11.34 -6.25 11.35
C ARG A 292 -11.87 -5.23 12.38
N SER A 293 -13.19 -5.25 12.52
CA SER A 293 -14.06 -4.36 13.32
C SER A 293 -13.60 -4.11 14.77
N PRO A 294 -13.90 -2.93 15.35
CA PRO A 294 -13.65 -2.62 16.74
C PRO A 294 -14.91 -2.83 17.61
N HIS A 295 -15.34 -4.05 17.88
CA HIS A 295 -16.29 -4.34 18.98
C HIS A 295 -16.02 -5.71 19.62
N SER A 296 -14.91 -5.81 20.36
CA SER A 296 -14.78 -6.55 21.63
C SER A 296 -13.30 -6.62 22.03
N ILE A 297 -12.92 -5.90 23.07
CA ILE A 297 -11.75 -6.25 23.88
C ILE A 297 -12.33 -6.62 25.25
N GLN A 298 -12.74 -7.88 25.38
CA GLN A 298 -12.69 -8.58 26.65
C GLN A 298 -11.32 -9.26 26.71
N GLY A 299 -10.59 -8.98 27.80
CA GLY A 299 -9.61 -9.90 28.39
C GLY A 299 -8.38 -10.26 27.57
N PHE A 300 -7.23 -9.75 28.01
CA PHE A 300 -5.96 -10.46 27.86
C PHE A 300 -6.11 -11.91 28.34
N CYS A 301 -5.83 -12.89 27.47
CA CYS A 301 -5.35 -14.20 27.85
C CYS A 301 -4.35 -14.67 26.79
N GLY A 302 -3.11 -14.87 27.20
CA GLY A 302 -2.03 -15.31 26.32
C GLY A 302 -2.20 -16.75 25.85
N ALA A 303 -1.80 -17.01 24.61
CA ALA A 303 -1.14 -18.25 24.21
C ALA A 303 -0.60 -18.13 22.77
N VAL A 304 0.74 -18.12 22.70
CA VAL A 304 1.62 -18.89 21.80
C VAL A 304 1.32 -18.95 20.29
N HIS A 305 2.36 -18.56 19.54
CA HIS A 305 2.50 -18.55 18.09
C HIS A 305 2.25 -19.92 17.42
N PRO A 306 1.72 -19.95 16.17
CA PRO A 306 1.55 -21.18 15.40
C PRO A 306 2.86 -21.56 14.70
N ALA A 307 3.75 -22.25 15.42
CA ALA A 307 4.91 -22.92 14.84
C ALA A 307 4.96 -24.43 15.13
N ASP A 308 4.06 -24.96 15.97
CA ASP A 308 4.05 -26.37 16.38
C ASP A 308 2.98 -27.20 15.65
N CYS A 309 3.03 -27.24 14.32
CA CYS A 309 2.25 -28.22 13.54
C CYS A 309 3.18 -29.07 12.66
N LEU A 310 4.07 -29.80 13.33
CA LEU A 310 4.72 -31.00 12.81
C LEU A 310 4.05 -32.18 13.52
N ILE A 311 3.24 -32.96 12.78
CA ILE A 311 3.02 -34.41 12.89
C ILE A 311 1.78 -34.79 12.04
N GLY A 312 2.00 -35.71 11.08
CA GLY A 312 1.10 -36.85 10.90
C GLY A 312 -0.05 -36.73 9.90
N GLN A 313 0.09 -37.46 8.79
CA GLN A 313 -1.01 -38.00 8.00
C GLN A 313 -2.00 -38.83 8.84
N GLU A 314 -3.25 -38.90 8.35
CA GLU A 314 -4.21 -40.02 8.40
C GLU A 314 -5.59 -39.74 9.02
N ARG A 315 -6.61 -39.91 8.17
CA ARG A 315 -7.98 -40.40 8.40
C ARG A 315 -8.78 -39.88 9.62
N CYS A 316 -9.79 -39.07 9.31
CA CYS A 316 -11.20 -39.19 9.78
C CYS A 316 -12.02 -38.32 8.83
N GLY A 317 -13.05 -38.79 8.12
CA GLY A 317 -14.18 -39.57 8.62
C GLY A 317 -15.38 -38.64 8.71
N ALA A 318 -16.43 -38.93 7.93
CA ALA A 318 -17.59 -38.07 7.70
C ALA A 318 -18.28 -37.53 8.96
N GLY A 319 -18.82 -36.30 8.86
CA GLY A 319 -19.93 -35.82 9.68
C GLY A 319 -19.57 -34.77 10.74
N CYS A 320 -19.50 -33.50 10.33
CA CYS A 320 -19.82 -32.36 11.20
C CYS A 320 -20.20 -31.15 10.34
N SER A 321 -21.43 -31.19 9.82
CA SER A 321 -22.13 -30.03 9.29
C SER A 321 -22.62 -29.21 10.48
N PHE A 322 -22.15 -27.99 10.73
CA PHE A 322 -22.91 -26.90 11.36
C PHE A 322 -22.04 -25.63 11.47
N PHE A 323 -22.58 -24.51 10.96
CA PHE A 323 -22.07 -23.13 11.08
C PHE A 323 -20.71 -22.80 10.46
N CYS A 324 -20.71 -22.53 9.16
CA CYS A 324 -19.69 -21.69 8.53
C CYS A 324 -20.40 -20.55 7.78
N GLY A 325 -20.20 -19.31 8.23
CA GLY A 325 -20.74 -18.15 7.55
C GLY A 325 -20.66 -16.88 8.37
N HIS A 326 -19.47 -16.28 8.47
CA HIS A 326 -19.31 -14.87 8.81
C HIS A 326 -18.22 -14.27 7.90
N ASN A 327 -18.68 -13.47 6.94
CA ASN A 327 -17.86 -12.59 6.10
C ASN A 327 -17.69 -11.23 6.82
N PRO A 328 -16.65 -10.44 6.50
CA PRO A 328 -16.15 -9.34 7.32
C PRO A 328 -17.06 -8.10 7.31
N SER A 329 -17.13 -7.48 8.48
CA SER A 329 -17.94 -6.31 8.87
C SER A 329 -17.68 -5.04 8.05
N ASP A 330 -18.73 -4.56 7.39
CA ASP A 330 -18.83 -3.27 6.68
C ASP A 330 -19.36 -2.15 7.59
N ILE A 331 -19.00 -0.89 7.28
CA ILE A 331 -19.61 0.30 7.89
C ILE A 331 -21.05 0.45 7.37
N HIS A 332 -22.03 0.12 8.21
CA HIS A 332 -23.46 0.30 7.91
C HIS A 332 -23.96 1.66 8.38
N ILE A 333 -24.38 2.52 7.44
CA ILE A 333 -25.08 3.77 7.75
C ILE A 333 -26.60 3.49 7.74
N HIS A 334 -27.20 3.41 8.92
CA HIS A 334 -28.65 3.42 9.07
C HIS A 334 -29.15 4.86 9.24
N GLN A 335 -30.08 5.31 8.39
CA GLN A 335 -30.92 6.48 8.68
C GLN A 335 -32.21 5.97 9.33
N SER A 336 -32.43 6.37 10.59
CA SER A 336 -33.72 6.25 11.27
C SER A 336 -34.77 7.10 10.55
N LYS A 337 -35.97 6.53 10.38
CA LYS A 337 -37.14 7.14 9.74
C LYS A 337 -37.63 8.38 10.46
#